data_AF-A0A925WAA0-F1
#
_entry.id   AF-A0A925WAA0-F1
#
_cell.length_a   1.000
_cell.length_b   1.000
_cell.length_c   1.000
_cell.angle_alpha   90.00
_cell.angle_beta   90.00
_cell.angle_gamma   90.00
#
_symmetry.space_group_name_H-M   'P 1'
#
loop_
_entity.id
_entity.type
_entity.pdbx_description
1 polymer ?
#
loop_
_entity_poly.entity_id
_entity_poly.type
_entity_poly.pdbx_seq_one_letter_code
_entity_poly.pdbx_strand_id
1 'polypeptide(L)' 'MTAAKLTGVAHEVRLGTLGWVVVFQDPDGLEIHLYSREHHGQDPVGRPDRGRPAAHS' A
#
# COMPACT_ATOMS: atom_id res chain seq x y z
N MET A 1 2.63 -15.25 8.49
CA MET A 1 2.69 -13.80 8.77
C MET A 1 1.30 -13.35 9.18
N THR A 2 1.15 -12.80 10.38
CA THR A 2 -0.16 -12.33 10.87
C THR A 2 -0.23 -10.84 10.61
N ALA A 3 -1.19 -10.40 9.79
CA ALA A 3 -1.43 -8.97 9.58
C ALA A 3 -1.79 -8.33 10.92
N ALA A 4 -1.07 -7.29 11.32
CA ALA A 4 -1.45 -6.49 12.47
C ALA A 4 -2.75 -5.75 12.14
N LYS A 5 -3.81 -6.02 12.91
CA LYS A 5 -5.07 -5.28 12.80
C LYS A 5 -4.88 -3.92 13.47
N LEU A 6 -5.01 -2.83 12.72
CA LEU A 6 -5.12 -1.49 13.28
C LEU A 6 -6.48 -1.37 13.98
N THR A 7 -6.54 -1.73 15.26
CA THR A 7 -7.77 -1.66 16.05
C THR A 7 -8.01 -0.22 16.48
N GLY A 8 -9.12 0.39 16.03
CA GLY A 8 -9.57 1.72 16.48
C GLY A 8 -9.40 2.85 15.46
N VAL A 9 -8.81 2.58 14.29
CA VAL A 9 -8.68 3.58 13.20
C VAL A 9 -9.43 3.07 11.98
N ALA A 10 -10.39 3.85 11.48
CA ALA A 10 -11.06 3.57 10.21
C ALA A 10 -10.03 3.68 9.09
N HIS A 11 -9.91 2.64 8.28
CA HIS A 11 -8.92 2.56 7.22
C HIS A 11 -9.43 1.74 6.03
N GLU A 12 -8.81 1.97 4.88
CA GLU A 12 -9.01 1.21 3.65
C GLU A 12 -7.69 0.56 3.23
N VAL A 13 -7.76 -0.67 2.71
CA VAL A 13 -6.59 -1.38 2.15
C VAL A 13 -6.70 -1.39 0.63
N ARG A 14 -5.67 -0.88 -0.06
CA ARG A 14 -5.59 -0.77 -1.53
C ARG A 14 -4.37 -1.52 -2.07
N LEU A 15 -4.45 -1.90 -3.35
CA LEU A 15 -3.32 -2.44 -4.10
C LEU A 15 -2.42 -1.30 -4.59
N GLY A 16 -1.20 -1.24 -4.08
CA GLY A 16 -0.16 -0.37 -4.61
C GLY A 16 0.57 -0.98 -5.81
N THR A 17 1.64 -0.30 -6.23
CA THR A 17 2.51 -0.75 -7.33
C THR A 17 3.49 -1.83 -6.90
N LEU A 18 3.99 -1.77 -5.67
CA LEU A 18 5.04 -2.67 -5.15
C LEU A 18 4.57 -3.53 -3.96
N GLY A 19 3.39 -3.25 -3.42
CA GLY A 19 2.92 -3.78 -2.15
C GLY A 19 1.59 -3.17 -1.75
N TRP A 20 1.12 -3.48 -0.55
CA TRP A 20 -0.17 -2.99 -0.04
C TRP A 20 -0.07 -1.52 0.40
N VAL A 21 -1.18 -0.79 0.24
CA VAL A 21 -1.33 0.57 0.77
C VAL A 21 -2.46 0.58 1.79
N VAL A 22 -2.20 1.10 2.98
CA VAL A 22 -3.25 1.41 3.97
C VAL A 22 -3.49 2.91 3.95
N VAL A 23 -4.75 3.30 3.73
CA VAL A 23 -5.18 4.70 3.72
C VAL A 23 -6.09 4.96 4.91
N PHE A 24 -5.79 6.01 5.67
CA PHE A 24 -6.62 6.48 6.78
C PHE A 24 -6.46 7.98 6.97
N GLN A 25 -7.37 8.57 7.74
CA GLN A 25 -7.35 9.98 8.11
C GLN A 25 -6.86 10.11 9.55
N ASP A 26 -6.02 11.10 9.82
CA ASP A 26 -5.79 11.54 11.20
C ASP A 26 -6.97 12.40 11.71
N PRO A 27 -7.03 12.74 13.01
CA PRO A 27 -8.13 13.53 13.56
C PRO A 27 -8.30 14.93 12.94
N ASP A 28 -7.25 15.47 12.33
CA ASP A 28 -7.24 16.78 11.69
C ASP A 28 -7.66 16.72 10.21
N GLY A 29 -7.86 15.50 9.67
CA GLY A 29 -8.30 15.25 8.30
C GLY A 29 -7.16 15.14 7.29
N LEU A 30 -5.93 14.86 7.72
CA LEU A 30 -4.81 14.55 6.84
C LEU A 30 -4.89 13.09 6.36
N GLU A 31 -4.87 12.90 5.03
CA GLU A 31 -4.85 11.57 4.43
C GLU A 31 -3.44 10.97 4.48
N ILE A 32 -3.30 9.85 5.18
CA ILE A 32 -2.03 9.15 5.37
C ILE A 32 -2.02 7.87 4.53
N HIS A 33 -0.96 7.68 3.74
CA HIS A 33 -0.74 6.50 2.91
C HIS A 33 0.45 5.71 3.46
N LEU A 34 0.19 4.55 4.06
CA LEU A 34 1.25 3.64 4.51
C LEU A 34 1.49 2.55 3.46
N TYR A 35 2.68 2.58 2.86
CA TYR A 35 3.15 1.54 1.95
C TYR A 35 3.83 0.42 2.71
N SER A 36 3.41 -0.82 2.47
CA SER A 36 4.15 -1.99 2.91
C SER A 36 5.26 -2.35 1.92
N ARG A 37 6.34 -2.97 2.43
CA ARG A 37 7.33 -3.68 1.60
C ARG A 37 6.91 -5.14 1.33
N GLU A 38 5.73 -5.54 1.80
CA GLU A 38 5.21 -6.89 1.62
C GLU A 38 4.63 -7.03 0.21
N HIS A 39 5.09 -8.04 -0.54
CA HIS A 39 4.57 -8.31 -1.88
C HIS A 39 3.11 -8.77 -1.80
N HIS A 40 2.22 -8.13 -2.55
CA HIS A 40 0.80 -8.51 -2.64
C HIS A 40 0.53 -9.67 -3.62
N GLY A 41 1.57 -10.31 -4.18
CA GLY A 41 1.44 -11.46 -5.08
C GLY A 41 0.72 -11.18 -6.41
N GLN A 42 0.48 -9.91 -6.73
CA GLN A 42 -0.07 -9.46 -8.00
C GLN A 42 1.10 -8.97 -8.84
N ASP A 43 1.24 -9.49 -10.05
CA ASP A 43 2.22 -8.99 -11.02
C ASP A 43 1.63 -7.75 -11.73
N PRO A 44 2.14 -6.53 -11.48
CA PRO A 44 1.69 -5.36 -12.20
C PRO A 44 2.44 -5.17 -13.53
N VAL A 45 3.44 -6.00 -13.84
CA VAL A 45 4.26 -5.88 -15.04
C VAL A 45 3.37 -6.02 -16.29
N GLY A 46 3.40 -4.99 -17.14
CA GLY A 46 2.65 -4.97 -18.40
C GLY A 46 1.33 -4.20 -18.35
N ARG A 47 0.91 -3.64 -17.20
CA ARG A 47 -0.19 -2.67 -17.17
C ARG A 47 0.33 -1.25 -17.46
N PRO A 48 -0.23 -0.54 -18.46
CA PRO A 48 0.30 0.74 -18.92
C PRO A 48 0.22 1.87 -17.87
N ASP A 49 -0.60 1.71 -16.83
CA ASP A 49 -0.80 2.67 -15.74
C ASP A 49 0.07 2.41 -14.50
N ARG A 50 0.90 1.35 -14.48
CA ARG A 50 1.70 0.99 -13.30
C ARG A 50 3.20 1.08 -13.53
N GLY A 51 3.88 1.73 -12.58
CA GLY A 51 5.33 1.87 -12.56
C GLY A 51 6.06 0.54 -12.34
N ARG A 52 7.28 0.44 -12.86
CA ARG A 52 8.19 -0.69 -12.61
C ARG A 52 9.14 -0.32 -11.45
N PRO A 53 9.49 -1.24 -10.52
CA PRO A 53 10.58 -0.99 -9.59
C PRO A 53 11.86 -0.69 -10.38
N ALA A 54 12.50 0.44 -10.07
CA ALA A 54 13.81 0.78 -10.61
C ALA A 54 14.85 -0.14 -9.98
N ALA A 55 15.66 -0.81 -10.81
CA ALA A 55 16.82 -1.54 -10.32
C ALA A 55 17.85 -0.51 -9.82
N HIS A 56 18.10 -0.47 -8.53
CA HIS A 56 19.26 0.25 -7.99
C HIS A 56 20.51 -0.61 -8.19
N SER A 57 21.54 -0.03 -8.81
CA SER A 57 22.88 -0.60 -9.01
C SER A 57 23.70 -0.56 -7.72
#